data_AF-A0A438GMY4-F1
#
_entry.id   AF-A0A438GMY4-F1
#
_cell.length_a   1.000
_cell.length_b   1.000
_cell.length_c   1.000
_cell.angle_alpha   90.00
_cell.angle_beta   90.00
_cell.angle_gamma   90.00
#
_symmetry.space_group_name_H-M   'P 1'
#
loop_
_entity.id
_entity.type
_entity.pdbx_description
1 polymer ?
#
loop_
_entity_poly.entity_id
_entity_poly.type
_entity_poly.pdbx_seq_one_letter_code
_entity_poly.pdbx_strand_id
1 'polypeptide(L)'
;MSLTDILVSPHGAQLTNMFLMDRNSNVMEFFPKGWLKLAGVGQYVYHWIASWSGMKHEGAWRDPNGDDCPYPEDDRRCMSIYKNGRIGYNDTFFEEWARNILVEVKNVRWKKP
;
A
#
# COMPACT_ATOMS: atom_id res chain seq x y z
N MET A 1 4.35 17.21 19.74
CA MET A 1 3.53 17.13 18.51
C MET A 1 4.19 16.10 17.63
N SER A 2 3.54 14.96 17.39
CA SER A 2 4.04 13.95 16.45
C SER A 2 3.78 14.46 15.02
N LEU A 3 4.81 14.37 14.18
CA LEU A 3 4.70 14.56 12.74
C LEU A 3 4.10 13.25 12.21
N THR A 4 2.91 13.29 11.63
CA THR A 4 2.32 12.09 11.04
C THR A 4 3.09 11.76 9.76
N ASP A 5 3.53 10.52 9.64
CA ASP A 5 4.23 10.04 8.46
C ASP A 5 3.21 9.57 7.41
N ILE A 6 3.61 9.63 6.14
CA ILE A 6 2.85 9.06 5.03
C ILE A 6 3.78 8.11 4.29
N LEU A 7 3.42 6.83 4.24
CA LEU A 7 4.16 5.80 3.50
C LEU A 7 3.30 5.25 2.36
N VAL A 8 3.88 5.24 1.17
CA VAL A 8 3.30 4.60 -0.02
C VAL A 8 4.36 3.66 -0.57
N SER A 9 4.08 2.35 -0.60
CA SER A 9 5.10 1.35 -0.92
C SER A 9 4.55 0.13 -1.66
N PRO A 10 5.36 -0.53 -2.52
CA PRO A 10 4.98 -1.83 -3.05
C PRO A 10 4.70 -2.82 -1.92
N HIS A 11 3.68 -3.65 -2.07
CA HIS A 11 3.37 -4.67 -1.08
C HIS A 11 4.58 -5.58 -0.78
N GLY A 12 4.87 -5.77 0.50
CA GLY A 12 6.01 -6.55 1.00
C GLY A 12 7.35 -5.82 0.98
N ALA A 13 7.47 -4.65 0.34
CA ALA A 13 8.63 -3.76 0.49
C ALA A 13 8.46 -2.87 1.72
N GLN A 14 9.57 -2.33 2.24
CA GLN A 14 9.60 -1.29 3.31
C GLN A 14 8.77 -1.58 4.58
N LEU A 15 8.38 -2.82 4.85
CA LEU A 15 7.65 -3.21 6.07
C LEU A 15 8.40 -2.76 7.34
N THR A 16 9.74 -2.82 7.31
CA THR A 16 10.57 -2.36 8.44
C THR A 16 10.38 -0.88 8.73
N ASN A 17 10.15 -0.05 7.72
CA ASN A 17 9.96 1.39 7.90
C ASN A 17 8.68 1.69 8.68
N MET A 18 7.64 0.85 8.58
CA MET A 18 6.41 0.99 9.35
C MET A 18 6.63 0.90 10.87
N PHE A 19 7.69 0.23 11.34
CA PHE A 19 8.04 0.20 12.77
C PHE A 19 8.68 1.49 13.27
N LEU A 20 9.15 2.34 12.37
CA LEU A 20 9.76 3.64 12.68
C LEU A 20 8.78 4.80 12.55
N MET A 21 7.57 4.53 12.05
CA MET A 21 6.54 5.54 11.85
C MET A 21 5.76 5.82 13.13
N ASP A 22 5.31 7.07 13.28
CA ASP A 22 4.52 7.50 14.43
C ASP A 22 3.10 6.89 14.43
N ARG A 23 2.47 6.83 15.62
CA ARG A 23 1.02 6.55 15.73
C ARG A 23 0.21 7.58 14.92
N ASN A 24 -0.91 7.13 14.34
CA ASN A 24 -1.76 7.88 13.42
C ASN A 24 -1.10 8.23 12.07
N SER A 25 0.06 7.65 11.75
CA SER A 25 0.61 7.73 10.40
C SER A 25 -0.26 7.00 9.38
N ASN A 26 -0.13 7.37 8.11
CA ASN A 26 -0.97 6.89 7.03
C ASN A 26 -0.16 6.00 6.09
N VAL A 27 -0.68 4.83 5.76
CA VAL A 27 0.01 3.86 4.93
C VAL A 27 -0.90 3.42 3.80
N MET A 28 -0.39 3.45 2.57
CA MET A 28 -1.02 2.80 1.43
C MET A 28 -0.02 1.86 0.77
N GLU A 29 -0.53 0.71 0.35
CA GLU A 29 0.27 -0.29 -0.37
C GLU A 29 -0.20 -0.43 -1.80
N PHE A 30 0.72 -0.78 -2.68
CA PHE A 30 0.38 -0.99 -4.08
C PHE A 30 0.93 -2.30 -4.63
N PHE A 31 0.15 -2.89 -5.52
CA PHE A 31 0.32 -4.26 -5.98
C PHE A 31 0.53 -4.30 -7.50
N PRO A 32 1.51 -5.10 -7.99
CA PRO A 32 1.54 -5.46 -9.41
C PRO A 32 0.32 -6.33 -9.75
N LYS A 33 -0.03 -6.35 -11.04
CA LYS A 33 -1.09 -7.22 -11.57
C LYS A 33 -0.88 -8.67 -11.13
N GLY A 34 -1.97 -9.31 -10.70
CA GLY A 34 -1.98 -10.75 -10.37
C GLY A 34 -1.36 -11.14 -9.03
N TRP A 35 -0.52 -10.30 -8.39
CA TRP A 35 0.20 -10.69 -7.18
C TRP A 35 -0.71 -11.07 -6.01
N LEU A 36 -1.81 -10.34 -5.80
CA LEU A 36 -2.71 -10.59 -4.68
C LEU A 36 -3.29 -12.02 -4.71
N LYS A 37 -3.53 -12.59 -5.90
CA LYS A 37 -4.10 -13.94 -6.03
C LYS A 37 -3.22 -15.00 -5.40
N LEU A 38 -1.92 -14.76 -5.34
CA LEU A 38 -0.92 -15.71 -4.86
C LEU A 38 -0.33 -15.33 -3.49
N ALA A 39 -0.52 -14.09 -3.02
CA ALA A 39 -0.03 -13.61 -1.73
C ALA A 39 -0.65 -14.30 -0.51
N GLY A 40 -1.79 -14.99 -0.68
CA GLY A 40 -2.47 -15.74 0.37
C GLY A 40 -2.75 -14.88 1.60
N VAL A 41 -2.48 -15.41 2.80
CA VAL A 41 -2.68 -14.69 4.07
C VAL A 41 -1.73 -13.49 4.21
N GLY A 42 -0.56 -13.53 3.56
CA GLY A 42 0.42 -12.43 3.57
C GLY A 42 -0.08 -11.13 2.97
N GLN A 43 -1.15 -11.16 2.16
CA GLN A 43 -1.76 -9.97 1.57
C GLN A 43 -2.25 -8.93 2.61
N TYR A 44 -2.44 -9.34 3.86
CA TYR A 44 -2.93 -8.48 4.94
C TYR A 44 -1.82 -7.93 5.85
N VAL A 45 -0.54 -8.19 5.56
CA VAL A 45 0.57 -7.82 6.45
C VAL A 45 0.61 -6.31 6.75
N TYR A 46 0.35 -5.47 5.74
CA TYR A 46 0.25 -4.01 5.90
C TYR A 46 -0.91 -3.61 6.81
N HIS A 47 -2.08 -4.22 6.64
CA HIS A 47 -3.24 -3.99 7.51
C HIS A 47 -2.93 -4.34 8.97
N TRP A 48 -2.27 -5.48 9.21
CA TRP A 48 -1.95 -5.91 10.57
C TRP A 48 -0.93 -4.99 11.24
N ILE A 49 0.15 -4.63 10.54
CA ILE A 49 1.16 -3.73 11.10
C ILE A 49 0.54 -2.35 11.34
N ALA A 50 -0.25 -1.84 10.40
CA ALA A 50 -0.93 -0.56 10.58
C ALA A 50 -1.83 -0.59 11.82
N SER A 51 -2.68 -1.61 11.95
CA SER A 51 -3.58 -1.78 13.09
C SER A 51 -2.83 -1.92 14.41
N TRP A 52 -1.79 -2.77 14.46
CA TRP A 52 -1.04 -3.04 15.68
C TRP A 52 -0.23 -1.82 16.16
N SER A 53 0.32 -1.05 15.23
CA SER A 53 1.09 0.16 15.53
C SER A 53 0.22 1.42 15.71
N GLY A 54 -1.11 1.32 15.60
CA GLY A 54 -2.01 2.46 15.71
C GLY A 54 -1.88 3.46 14.55
N MET A 55 -1.49 2.99 13.37
CA MET A 55 -1.51 3.72 12.10
C MET A 55 -2.82 3.47 11.35
N LYS A 56 -3.01 4.17 10.23
CA LYS A 56 -4.15 4.01 9.34
C LYS A 56 -3.72 3.38 8.02
N HIS A 57 -4.43 2.33 7.61
CA HIS A 57 -4.31 1.77 6.28
C HIS A 57 -5.29 2.49 5.36
N GLU A 58 -4.76 3.33 4.47
CA GLU A 58 -5.50 4.26 3.61
C GLU A 58 -5.75 3.66 2.22
N GLY A 59 -6.14 2.38 2.19
CA GLY A 59 -6.48 1.66 0.98
C GLY A 59 -5.28 1.10 0.23
N ALA A 60 -5.50 0.71 -1.03
CA ALA A 60 -4.48 0.09 -1.86
C ALA A 60 -4.65 0.41 -3.35
N TRP A 61 -3.54 0.51 -4.08
CA TRP A 61 -3.53 0.52 -5.55
C TRP A 61 -3.28 -0.88 -6.10
N ARG A 62 -4.08 -1.28 -7.09
CA ARG A 62 -3.92 -2.56 -7.77
C ARG A 62 -3.72 -2.26 -9.23
N ASP A 63 -2.52 -2.49 -9.73
CA ASP A 63 -2.23 -2.24 -11.13
C ASP A 63 -3.07 -3.18 -12.02
N PRO A 64 -3.95 -2.64 -12.89
CA PRO A 64 -4.67 -3.47 -13.85
C PRO A 64 -3.77 -3.92 -14.99
N ASN A 65 -2.65 -3.24 -15.22
CA ASN A 65 -1.73 -3.49 -16.31
C ASN A 65 -0.53 -4.31 -15.79
N GLY A 66 0.04 -5.14 -16.66
CA GLY A 66 1.17 -5.97 -16.28
C GLY A 66 1.26 -7.23 -17.13
N ASP A 67 2.40 -7.90 -17.02
CA ASP A 67 2.72 -9.08 -17.82
C ASP A 67 1.67 -10.18 -17.58
N ASP A 68 1.17 -10.73 -18.69
CA ASP A 68 0.28 -11.87 -18.63
C ASP A 68 1.06 -13.14 -18.30
N CYS A 69 0.46 -13.98 -17.45
CA CYS A 69 1.01 -15.29 -17.18
C CYS A 69 0.53 -16.27 -18.28
N PRO A 70 1.41 -17.12 -18.84
CA PRO A 70 1.00 -18.13 -19.82
C PRO A 70 0.20 -19.29 -19.21
N TYR A 71 0.02 -19.31 -17.88
CA TYR A 71 -0.74 -20.29 -17.14
C TYR A 71 -2.03 -19.65 -16.57
N PRO A 72 -2.99 -20.45 -16.09
CA PRO A 72 -4.13 -19.92 -15.32
C PRO A 72 -3.67 -18.99 -14.19
N GLU A 73 -4.41 -17.91 -13.93
CA GLU A 73 -3.94 -16.82 -13.05
C GLU A 73 -3.68 -17.22 -11.60
N ASP A 74 -4.27 -18.33 -11.14
CA ASP A 74 -4.10 -18.93 -9.82
C ASP A 74 -2.95 -19.95 -9.76
N ASP A 75 -2.28 -20.21 -10.88
CA ASP A 75 -1.15 -21.11 -10.95
C ASP A 75 0.07 -20.51 -10.24
N ARG A 76 0.69 -21.30 -9.36
CA ARG A 76 1.88 -20.89 -8.59
C ARG A 76 3.05 -20.49 -9.48
N ARG A 77 3.12 -20.97 -10.73
CA ARG A 77 4.14 -20.59 -11.71
C ARG A 77 4.02 -19.13 -12.13
N CYS A 78 2.85 -18.52 -11.98
CA CYS A 78 2.66 -17.09 -12.22
C CYS A 78 3.25 -16.20 -11.12
N MET A 79 3.58 -16.77 -9.95
CA MET A 79 4.12 -16.05 -8.80
C MET A 79 5.34 -15.21 -9.15
N SER A 80 6.33 -15.80 -9.83
CA SER A 80 7.57 -15.11 -10.17
C SER A 80 7.38 -14.01 -11.22
N ILE A 81 6.34 -14.13 -12.06
CA ILE A 81 6.00 -13.11 -13.07
C ILE A 81 5.36 -11.93 -12.35
N TYR A 82 4.31 -12.17 -11.58
CA TYR A 82 3.59 -11.10 -10.89
C TYR A 82 4.43 -10.42 -9.81
N LYS A 83 5.22 -11.17 -9.03
CA LYS A 83 6.06 -10.61 -7.96
C LYS A 83 7.11 -9.63 -8.47
N ASN A 84 7.72 -9.95 -9.61
CA ASN A 84 8.80 -9.17 -10.20
C ASN A 84 8.30 -8.23 -11.30
N GLY A 85 6.99 -8.19 -11.54
CA GLY A 85 6.36 -7.32 -12.50
C GLY A 85 6.60 -5.85 -12.13
N ARG A 86 6.79 -5.02 -13.15
CA ARG A 86 6.78 -3.57 -12.96
C ARG A 86 5.38 -3.16 -12.50
N ILE A 87 5.34 -2.24 -11.55
CA ILE A 87 4.08 -1.69 -11.07
C ILE A 87 3.87 -0.36 -11.78
N GLY A 88 2.89 -0.35 -12.67
CA GLY A 88 2.32 0.85 -13.23
C GLY A 88 1.53 1.62 -12.18
N TYR A 89 1.27 2.88 -12.49
CA TYR A 89 0.54 3.79 -11.62
C TYR A 89 -0.42 4.62 -12.47
N ASN A 90 -1.49 5.09 -11.85
CA ASN A 90 -2.45 6.00 -12.45
C ASN A 90 -2.28 7.37 -11.82
N ASP A 91 -1.77 8.34 -12.58
CA ASP A 91 -1.46 9.69 -12.08
C ASP A 91 -2.66 10.28 -11.31
N THR A 92 -3.85 10.24 -11.92
CA THR A 92 -5.07 10.77 -11.30
C THR A 92 -5.38 10.07 -9.97
N PHE A 93 -5.36 8.75 -9.91
CA PHE A 93 -5.62 8.02 -8.66
C PHE A 93 -4.66 8.43 -7.54
N PHE A 94 -3.36 8.48 -7.83
CA PHE A 94 -2.35 8.82 -6.82
C PHE A 94 -2.42 10.29 -6.42
N GLU A 95 -2.70 11.20 -7.36
CA GLU A 95 -2.92 12.62 -7.06
C GLU A 95 -4.14 12.84 -6.16
N GLU A 96 -5.26 12.20 -6.47
CA GLU A 96 -6.48 12.30 -5.67
C GLU A 96 -6.30 11.72 -4.28
N TRP A 97 -5.68 10.54 -4.20
CA TRP A 97 -5.35 9.91 -2.94
C TRP A 97 -4.43 10.81 -2.10
N ALA A 98 -3.32 11.29 -2.66
CA ALA A 98 -2.37 12.15 -1.96
C ALA A 98 -3.02 13.45 -1.50
N ARG A 99 -3.85 14.07 -2.33
CA ARG A 99 -4.62 15.26 -1.97
C ARG A 99 -5.51 14.99 -0.75
N ASN A 100 -6.25 13.90 -0.75
CA ASN A 100 -7.18 13.57 0.35
C ASN A 100 -6.42 13.35 1.67
N ILE A 101 -5.33 12.58 1.65
CA ILE A 101 -4.51 12.34 2.85
C ILE A 101 -3.86 13.63 3.35
N LEU A 102 -3.31 14.45 2.46
CA LEU A 102 -2.69 15.71 2.86
C LEU A 102 -3.71 16.70 3.45
N VAL A 103 -4.95 16.72 2.94
CA VAL A 103 -6.03 17.51 3.51
C VAL A 103 -6.40 17.00 4.91
N GLU A 104 -6.53 15.69 5.09
CA GLU A 104 -6.82 15.09 6.39
C GLU A 104 -5.72 15.40 7.43
N VAL A 105 -4.46 15.15 7.08
CA VAL A 105 -3.29 15.41 7.92
C VAL A 105 -3.22 16.88 8.32
N LYS A 106 -3.46 17.80 7.38
CA LYS A 106 -3.52 19.25 7.68
C LYS A 106 -4.68 19.56 8.61
N ASN A 107 -5.87 19.01 8.38
CA ASN A 107 -7.05 19.29 9.20
C ASN A 107 -6.88 18.82 10.65
N VAL A 108 -6.23 17.67 10.87
CA VAL A 108 -5.86 17.20 12.22
C VAL A 108 -4.93 18.20 12.91
N ARG A 109 -3.98 18.78 12.19
CA ARG A 109 -3.07 19.81 12.73
C ARG A 109 -3.80 21.09 13.18
N TRP A 110 -4.88 21.48 12.51
CA TRP A 110 -5.58 22.75 12.77
C TRP A 110 -6.71 22.65 13.79
N LYS A 111 -7.16 21.44 14.15
CA LYS A 111 -8.02 21.24 15.31
C LYS A 111 -7.16 21.41 16.57
N LYS A 112 -7.26 22.58 17.22
CA LYS A 112 -6.61 22.82 18.53
C LYS A 112 -7.06 21.73 19.53
N PRO A 113 -6.16 21.28 20.42
CA PRO A 113 -6.54 20.38 21.52
C PRO A 113 -7.58 21.01 22.45
#